data_AF-R7BG91-F1
#
_entry.id   AF-R7BG91-F1
#
_cell.length_a   1.000
_cell.length_b   1.000
_cell.length_c   1.000
_cell.angle_alpha   90.00
_cell.angle_beta   90.00
_cell.angle_gamma   90.00
#
_symmetry.space_group_name_H-M   'P 1'
#
loop_
_entity.id
_entity.type
_entity.pdbx_description
1 polymer ?
#
loop_
_entity_poly.entity_id
_entity_poly.type
_entity_poly.pdbx_seq_one_letter_code
_entity_poly.pdbx_strand_id
1 'polypeptide(L)' 'MNIDELAYEYDKQYKVLCAKVDGLKPLLSVYRGEDLVRLRRKIKIYYDMACECRRVFFMLSHYYEEEDL' A
#
# COMPACT_ATOMS: atom_id res chain seq x y z
N MET A 1 -5.72 19.40 8.70
CA MET A 1 -4.88 18.24 8.39
C MET A 1 -3.58 18.39 9.17
N ASN A 2 -3.51 17.75 10.33
CA ASN A 2 -2.27 17.63 11.12
C ASN A 2 -1.51 16.35 10.72
N ILE A 3 -0.31 16.14 11.29
CA ILE A 3 0.56 15.01 10.96
C ILE A 3 -0.10 13.67 11.33
N ASP A 4 -0.80 13.61 12.46
CA ASP A 4 -1.52 12.40 12.90
C ASP A 4 -2.66 12.01 11.97
N GLU A 5 -3.46 12.99 11.53
CA GLU A 5 -4.52 12.81 10.53
C GLU A 5 -3.94 12.32 9.21
N LEU A 6 -2.78 12.86 8.80
CA LEU A 6 -2.10 12.43 7.58
C LEU A 6 -1.58 10.99 7.71
N ALA A 7 -0.97 10.63 8.85
CA ALA A 7 -0.54 9.27 9.14
C ALA A 7 -1.73 8.29 9.06
N TYR A 8 -2.85 8.63 9.68
CA TYR A 8 -4.06 7.82 9.64
C TYR A 8 -4.58 7.60 8.22
N GLU A 9 -4.57 8.63 7.37
CA GLU A 9 -4.95 8.48 5.96
C GLU A 9 -4.00 7.54 5.20
N TYR A 10 -2.69 7.59 5.44
CA TYR A 10 -1.74 6.63 4.86
C TYR A 10 -2.00 5.18 5.30
N ASP A 11 -2.34 4.94 6.58
CA ASP A 11 -2.73 3.59 7.05
C ASP A 11 -4.05 3.11 6.41
N LYS A 12 -5.00 4.01 6.21
CA LYS A 12 -6.25 3.71 5.51
C LYS A 12 -5.99 3.35 4.03
N GLN A 13 -5.14 4.11 3.33
CA GLN A 13 -4.76 3.78 1.95
C GLN A 13 -4.01 2.45 1.86
N TYR A 14 -3.11 2.17 2.80
CA TYR A 14 -2.45 0.87 2.91
C TYR A 14 -3.46 -0.28 2.98
N LYS A 15 -4.45 -0.19 3.87
CA LYS A 15 -5.51 -1.21 4.01
C LYS A 15 -6.31 -1.41 2.71
N VAL A 16 -6.66 -0.33 2.03
CA VAL A 16 -7.38 -0.38 0.74
C VAL A 16 -6.52 -1.06 -0.34
N LEU A 17 -5.23 -0.75 -0.41
CA LEU A 17 -4.31 -1.35 -1.38
C LEU A 17 -4.08 -2.85 -1.09
N CYS A 18 -3.94 -3.24 0.17
CA CYS A 18 -3.89 -4.65 0.57
C CYS A 18 -5.14 -5.41 0.13
N ALA A 19 -6.34 -4.87 0.38
CA ALA A 19 -7.59 -5.49 -0.05
C ALA A 19 -7.67 -5.63 -1.59
N LYS A 20 -7.17 -4.65 -2.35
CA LYS A 20 -7.07 -4.75 -3.82
C LYS A 20 -6.13 -5.86 -4.26
N VAL A 21 -4.96 -5.98 -3.64
CA VAL A 21 -4.00 -7.05 -3.93
C VAL A 21 -4.63 -8.42 -3.63
N ASP A 22 -5.27 -8.57 -2.48
CA ASP A 22 -5.89 -9.82 -2.07
C ASP A 22 -7.06 -10.22 -2.98
N GLY A 23 -7.87 -9.25 -3.42
CA GLY A 23 -8.92 -9.50 -4.41
C GLY A 23 -8.39 -9.92 -5.79
N LEU A 24 -7.17 -9.51 -6.16
CA LEU A 24 -6.56 -9.84 -7.46
C LEU A 24 -5.77 -11.17 -7.44
N LYS A 25 -5.25 -11.60 -6.29
CA LYS A 25 -4.45 -12.83 -6.15
C LYS A 25 -5.14 -14.07 -6.74
N PRO A 26 -6.44 -14.34 -6.51
CA PRO A 26 -7.10 -15.51 -7.09
C PRO A 26 -7.09 -15.54 -8.61
N LEU A 27 -7.09 -14.37 -9.27
CA LEU A 27 -7.10 -14.29 -10.74
C LEU A 27 -5.79 -14.79 -11.36
N LEU A 28 -4.70 -14.86 -10.60
CA LEU A 28 -3.42 -15.40 -11.06
C LEU A 28 -3.52 -16.89 -11.46
N SER A 29 -4.44 -17.66 -10.88
CA SER A 29 -4.64 -19.07 -11.24
C SER A 29 -5.50 -19.24 -12.50
N VAL A 30 -6.26 -18.21 -12.89
CA VAL A 30 -7.20 -18.24 -14.01
C VAL A 30 -6.59 -17.61 -15.26
N TYR A 31 -5.93 -16.45 -15.12
CA TYR A 31 -5.43 -15.67 -16.26
C TYR A 31 -4.24 -16.36 -16.91
N ARG A 32 -4.06 -16.15 -18.22
CA ARG A 32 -2.98 -16.75 -19.03
C ARG A 32 -2.40 -15.71 -19.99
N GLY A 33 -1.25 -16.03 -20.59
CA GLY A 33 -0.64 -15.20 -21.64
C GLY A 33 -0.41 -13.75 -21.22
N GLU A 34 -0.74 -12.83 -22.12
CA GLU A 34 -0.54 -11.39 -21.91
C GLU A 34 -1.36 -10.83 -20.75
N ASP A 35 -2.59 -11.31 -20.56
CA ASP A 35 -3.46 -10.87 -19.46
C ASP A 35 -2.87 -11.22 -18.10
N LEU A 36 -2.22 -12.39 -17.97
CA LEU A 36 -1.49 -12.76 -16.75
C LEU A 36 -0.30 -11.83 -16.49
N VAL A 37 0.42 -11.42 -17.53
CA VAL A 37 1.54 -10.47 -17.41
C VAL A 37 1.04 -9.10 -16.94
N ARG A 38 -0.06 -8.61 -17.52
CA ARG A 38 -0.70 -7.35 -17.13
C ARG A 38 -1.22 -7.41 -15.69
N LEU A 39 -1.85 -8.51 -15.30
CA LEU A 39 -2.33 -8.74 -13.94
C LEU A 39 -1.19 -8.72 -12.92
N ARG A 40 -0.09 -9.45 -13.18
CA ARG A 40 1.09 -9.47 -12.31
C ARG A 40 1.69 -8.08 -12.14
N ARG A 41 1.80 -7.30 -13.23
CA ARG A 41 2.27 -5.92 -13.18
C ARG A 41 1.36 -5.04 -12.32
N LYS A 42 0.04 -5.18 -12.47
CA LYS A 42 -0.95 -4.42 -11.67
C LYS A 42 -0.87 -4.76 -10.17
N ILE A 43 -0.77 -6.05 -9.83
CA ILE A 43 -0.59 -6.51 -8.44
C ILE A 43 0.70 -5.92 -7.86
N LYS A 44 1.80 -5.97 -8.61
CA LYS A 44 3.08 -5.39 -8.18
C LYS A 44 2.95 -3.90 -7.86
N ILE A 45 2.31 -3.12 -8.74
CA ILE A 45 2.11 -1.68 -8.53
C ILE A 45 1.35 -1.42 -7.22
N TYR A 46 0.23 -2.12 -6.97
CA TYR A 46 -0.52 -1.93 -5.73
C TYR A 46 0.25 -2.37 -4.49
N TYR A 47 1.04 -3.44 -4.60
CA TYR A 47 1.90 -3.90 -3.51
C TYR A 47 2.98 -2.87 -3.18
N ASP A 48 3.69 -2.36 -4.20
CA ASP A 48 4.73 -1.35 -4.03
C ASP A 48 4.14 -0.07 -3.40
N MET A 49 2.96 0.37 -3.87
CA MET A 49 2.24 1.51 -3.27
C MET A 49 1.84 1.26 -1.81
N ALA A 50 1.42 0.04 -1.47
CA ALA A 50 1.06 -0.30 -0.10
C ALA A 50 2.29 -0.23 0.82
N CYS A 51 3.42 -0.76 0.37
CA CYS A 51 4.69 -0.67 1.11
C CYS A 51 5.08 0.79 1.37
N GLU A 52 4.99 1.67 0.38
CA GLU A 52 5.28 3.09 0.56
C GLU A 52 4.28 3.76 1.52
N CYS A 53 2.97 3.48 1.41
CA CYS A 53 1.99 4.00 2.37
C CYS A 53 2.33 3.58 3.81
N ARG A 54 2.74 2.32 4.00
CA ARG A 54 3.11 1.81 5.33
C ARG A 54 4.39 2.46 5.85
N ARG A 55 5.39 2.65 4.98
CA ARG A 55 6.63 3.36 5.32
C ARG A 55 6.35 4.80 5.75
N VAL A 56 5.54 5.53 4.98
CA VAL A 56 5.17 6.92 5.29
C VAL A 56 4.38 7.00 6.59
N PHE A 57 3.42 6.09 6.82
CA PHE A 57 2.72 6.01 8.11
C PHE A 57 3.69 5.91 9.29
N PHE A 58 4.68 5.02 9.23
CA PHE A 58 5.67 4.89 10.30
C PHE A 58 6.50 6.16 10.49
N MET A 59 6.99 6.77 9.41
CA MET A 59 7.74 8.04 9.49
C MET A 59 6.91 9.15 10.15
N LEU A 60 5.64 9.28 9.79
CA LEU A 60 4.76 10.31 10.34
C LEU A 60 4.34 10.02 11.80
N SER A 61 4.17 8.75 12.16
CA SER A 61 3.76 8.36 13.53
C SER A 61 4.84 8.63 14.57
N HIS A 62 6.11 8.66 14.16
CA HIS A 62 7.25 8.96 15.03
C HIS A 62 7.79 10.38 14.84
N TYR A 63 7.09 11.23 14.06
CA TYR A 63 7.59 12.54 13.66
C TYR A 63 7.92 13.44 14.86
N TYR A 64 7.04 13.50 15.88
CA TYR A 64 7.26 14.31 17.07
C TYR A 64 8.25 13.67 18.08
N GLU A 65 8.53 12.37 17.95
CA GLU A 65 9.52 11.69 18.80
C GLU A 65 10.97 12.01 18.36
N GLU A 66 11.16 12.43 17.10
CA GLU A 66 12.45 12.86 16.56
C GLU A 66 12.77 14.35 16.82
N GLU A 67 11.79 15.20 17.13
CA GLU A 67 11.97 16.65 17.34
C GLU A 67 12.45 17.04 18.76
N ASP A 68 12.37 16.14 19.75
CA ASP A 68 12.72 16.39 21.17
C ASP A 68 14.21 16.11 21.53
N LEU A 69 15.11 16.00 20.53
CA LEU A 69 16.57 15.75 20.67
C LEU A 69 17.42 16.92 20.16
#